data_AF-A0A5K1DM45-F1
#
_entry.id   AF-A0A5K1DM45-F1
#
_cell.length_a   1.000
_cell.length_b   1.000
_cell.length_c   1.000
_cell.angle_alpha   90.00
_cell.angle_beta   90.00
_cell.angle_gamma   90.00
#
_symmetry.space_group_name_H-M   'P 1'
#
loop_
_entity.id
_entity.type
_entity.pdbx_description
1 polymer ?
#
loop_
_entity_poly.entity_id
_entity_poly.type
_entity_poly.pdbx_seq_one_letter_code
_entity_poly.pdbx_strand_id
1 'polypeptide(L)'
;ILGCGHDNEGLFVGTAGLLGLGHGDLYFSSQAGRIFGRSFTYYLSDRQAGSTLSSTLIIGDAALLAPGHSSVFAPMVVNPKLGTFYYVQLVGIN
;
A
#
# COMPACT_ATOMS: atom_id res chain seq x y z
N ILE A 1 7.31 14.03 -6.45
CA ILE A 1 6.91 14.08 -7.87
C ILE A 1 5.68 13.20 -8.05
N LEU A 2 4.64 13.74 -8.69
CA LEU A 2 3.42 13.00 -9.03
C LEU A 2 3.27 13.03 -10.56
N GLY A 3 2.79 11.92 -11.15
CA GLY A 3 2.53 11.83 -12.57
C GLY A 3 1.20 12.50 -12.97
N CYS A 4 1.05 12.85 -14.24
CA CYS A 4 -0.18 13.39 -14.82
C CYS A 4 -0.78 12.38 -15.82
N GLY A 5 -2.02 11.96 -15.57
CA GLY A 5 -2.77 11.07 -16.46
C GLY A 5 -3.69 11.88 -17.38
N HIS A 6 -3.66 11.56 -18.68
CA HIS A 6 -4.47 12.24 -19.70
C HIS A 6 -5.55 11.32 -20.29
N ASP A 7 -5.26 10.02 -20.35
CA ASP A 7 -6.16 8.97 -20.80
C ASP A 7 -6.31 7.97 -19.65
N ASN A 8 -7.40 8.10 -18.91
CA ASN A 8 -7.60 7.43 -17.63
C ASN A 8 -8.68 6.35 -17.79
N GLU A 9 -8.26 5.09 -17.80
CA GLU A 9 -9.14 3.93 -17.92
C GLU A 9 -9.35 3.21 -16.58
N GLY A 10 -10.48 2.51 -16.42
CA GLY A 10 -10.76 1.65 -15.27
C GLY A 10 -11.96 2.06 -14.39
N LEU A 11 -12.04 1.50 -13.18
CA LEU A 11 -13.23 1.57 -12.30
C LEU A 11 -13.24 2.77 -11.33
N PHE A 12 -12.41 3.80 -11.57
CA PHE A 12 -12.13 4.86 -10.60
C PHE A 12 -12.98 6.12 -10.81
N VAL A 13 -14.27 5.92 -11.12
CA VAL A 13 -15.19 7.04 -11.40
C VAL A 13 -15.30 7.94 -10.17
N GLY A 14 -15.13 9.25 -10.38
CA GLY A 14 -15.21 10.26 -9.32
C GLY A 14 -13.89 10.52 -8.57
N THR A 15 -12.76 9.93 -9.00
CA THR A 15 -11.43 10.29 -8.47
C THR A 15 -10.64 11.14 -9.46
N ALA A 16 -9.68 11.92 -8.94
CA ALA A 16 -8.75 12.70 -9.77
C ALA A 16 -7.46 11.93 -10.13
N GLY A 17 -7.35 10.65 -9.71
CA GLY A 17 -6.16 9.84 -9.95
C GLY A 17 -6.02 8.64 -9.01
N LEU A 18 -4.82 8.04 -9.04
CA LEU A 18 -4.46 6.84 -8.28
C LEU A 18 -3.25 7.10 -7.38
N LEU A 19 -3.31 6.57 -6.16
CA LEU A 19 -2.20 6.59 -5.21
C LEU A 19 -1.45 5.25 -5.26
N GLY A 20 -0.28 5.23 -5.89
CA GLY A 20 0.55 4.03 -5.98
C GLY A 20 1.33 3.76 -4.70
N LEU A 21 1.06 2.62 -4.05
CA LEU A 21 1.75 2.21 -2.81
C LEU A 21 2.88 1.19 -3.02
N GLY A 22 3.18 0.78 -4.26
CA GLY A 22 4.22 -0.20 -4.58
C GLY A 22 5.65 0.24 -4.26
N HIS A 23 6.62 -0.61 -4.59
CA HIS A 23 8.04 -0.34 -4.38
C HIS A 23 8.68 0.35 -5.59
N GLY A 24 9.58 1.31 -5.33
CA GLY A 24 10.33 2.04 -6.35
C GLY A 24 10.25 3.55 -6.16
N ASP A 25 11.24 4.28 -6.68
CA ASP A 25 11.47 5.69 -6.32
C ASP A 25 10.32 6.65 -6.61
N LEU A 26 9.47 6.33 -7.58
CA LEU A 26 8.32 7.16 -7.98
C LEU A 26 7.03 6.79 -7.24
N TYR A 27 6.98 5.68 -6.50
CA TYR A 27 5.81 5.31 -5.73
C TYR A 27 5.67 6.19 -4.49
N PHE A 28 4.44 6.46 -4.08
CA PHE A 28 4.17 7.35 -2.96
C PHE A 28 4.78 6.84 -1.65
N SER A 29 4.73 5.53 -1.42
CA SER A 29 5.35 4.88 -0.24
C SER A 29 6.87 5.16 -0.15
N SER A 30 7.59 5.15 -1.29
CA SER A 30 9.03 5.43 -1.32
C SER A 30 9.34 6.92 -1.19
N GLN A 31 8.52 7.77 -1.83
CA GLN A 31 8.69 9.23 -1.75
C GLN A 31 8.38 9.77 -0.34
N ALA A 32 7.26 9.36 0.24
CA ALA A 32 6.89 9.70 1.61
C ALA A 32 7.86 9.07 2.62
N GLY A 33 8.34 7.86 2.34
CA GLY A 33 9.27 7.17 3.22
C GLY A 33 10.65 7.78 3.33
N ARG A 34 11.05 8.67 2.40
CA ARG A 34 12.27 9.49 2.54
C ARG A 34 12.16 10.53 3.67
N ILE A 35 10.94 10.89 4.07
CA ILE A 35 10.68 11.93 5.08
C ILE A 35 10.19 11.29 6.37
N PHE A 36 9.26 10.32 6.27
CA PHE A 36 8.54 9.78 7.42
C PHE A 36 9.00 8.39 7.85
N GLY A 37 9.94 7.77 7.13
CA GLY A 37 10.36 6.38 7.32
C GLY A 37 9.70 5.43 6.33
N ARG A 38 10.41 4.36 5.95
CA ARG A 38 10.04 3.45 4.83
C ARG A 38 9.00 2.39 5.23
N SER A 39 8.00 2.79 6.01
CA SER A 39 6.96 1.91 6.56
C SER A 39 5.57 2.51 6.35
N PHE A 40 4.56 1.66 6.16
CA PHE A 40 3.15 2.07 6.16
C PHE A 40 2.27 0.92 6.64
N THR A 41 1.06 1.25 7.11
CA THR A 41 0.03 0.29 7.50
C THR A 41 -1.28 0.66 6.82
N TYR A 42 -1.96 -0.35 6.26
CA TYR A 42 -3.21 -0.14 5.55
C TYR A 42 -4.32 -1.03 6.12
N TYR A 43 -5.27 -0.41 6.81
CA TYR A 43 -6.50 -1.05 7.27
C TYR A 43 -7.59 -0.87 6.23
N LEU A 44 -7.81 -1.91 5.43
CA LEU A 44 -8.90 -1.97 4.47
C LEU A 44 -10.19 -2.37 5.18
N SER A 45 -11.23 -1.55 5.01
CA SER A 45 -12.60 -1.90 5.41
C SER A 45 -13.24 -2.79 4.36
N ASP A 46 -14.32 -3.47 4.74
CA ASP A 46 -15.12 -4.24 3.79
C ASP A 46 -15.68 -3.33 2.70
N ARG A 47 -15.33 -3.64 1.44
CA ARG A 47 -15.78 -2.92 0.26
C ARG A 47 -17.31 -2.97 0.09
N GLN A 48 -17.96 -4.01 0.61
CA GLN A 48 -19.41 -4.21 0.48
C GLN A 48 -20.23 -3.53 1.59
N ALA A 49 -19.58 -3.02 2.64
CA ALA A 49 -20.25 -2.38 3.78
C ALA A 49 -20.80 -0.96 3.48
N GLY A 50 -20.79 -0.54 2.21
CA GLY A 50 -21.28 0.77 1.77
C GLY A 50 -20.45 1.94 2.28
N SER A 51 -20.99 3.16 2.19
CA SER A 51 -20.31 4.42 2.55
C SER A 51 -20.13 4.65 4.06
N THR A 52 -20.50 3.68 4.89
CA THR A 52 -20.50 3.78 6.35
C THR A 52 -19.15 3.48 6.98
N LEU A 53 -18.25 2.78 6.28
CA LEU A 53 -16.93 2.42 6.78
C LEU A 53 -15.82 3.09 5.96
N SER A 54 -14.82 3.63 6.66
CA SER A 54 -13.64 4.25 6.07
C SER A 54 -12.39 3.41 6.34
N SER A 55 -11.56 3.26 5.31
CA SER A 55 -10.24 2.63 5.43
C SER A 55 -9.20 3.62 5.94
N THR A 56 -8.16 3.13 6.62
CA THR A 56 -7.11 3.96 7.21
C THR A 56 -5.74 3.60 6.65
N LEU A 57 -5.01 4.60 6.14
CA LEU A 57 -3.60 4.48 5.72
C LEU A 57 -2.73 5.32 6.66
N ILE A 58 -1.78 4.68 7.34
CA ILE A 58 -0.80 5.33 8.23
C ILE A 58 0.58 5.20 7.59
N ILE A 59 1.35 6.28 7.57
CA ILE A 59 2.65 6.36 6.90
C ILE A 59 3.72 6.73 7.92
N GLY A 60 4.88 6.10 7.78
CA GLY A 60 6.06 6.37 8.58
C GLY A 60 6.13 5.54 9.84
N ASP A 61 6.95 5.97 10.79
CA ASP A 61 7.25 5.20 12.01
C ASP A 61 6.00 4.89 12.86
N ALA A 62 4.99 5.78 12.84
CA ALA A 62 3.71 5.53 13.51
C ALA A 62 2.98 4.29 12.95
N ALA A 63 3.26 3.90 11.70
CA ALA A 63 2.72 2.68 11.12
C ALA A 63 3.23 1.43 11.84
N LEU A 64 4.42 1.44 12.44
CA LEU A 64 4.94 0.28 13.16
C LEU A 64 4.17 0.01 14.47
N LEU A 65 3.55 1.04 15.02
CA LEU A 65 2.76 0.97 16.26
C LEU A 65 1.28 0.67 15.99
N ALA A 66 0.83 0.83 14.74
CA ALA A 66 -0.57 0.68 14.39
C ALA A 66 -1.06 -0.77 14.46
N PRO A 67 -0.33 -1.77 13.92
CA PRO A 67 -0.63 -3.17 14.17
C PRO A 67 -0.54 -3.43 15.66
N GLY A 68 -1.66 -3.75 16.31
CA GLY A 68 -1.67 -4.14 17.71
C GLY A 68 -0.79 -5.36 17.98
N HIS A 69 -0.75 -5.80 19.24
CA HIS A 69 0.11 -6.87 19.75
C HIS A 69 -0.03 -8.26 19.06
N SER A 70 -0.91 -8.41 18.07
CA SER A 70 -1.22 -9.68 17.38
C SER A 70 -0.77 -9.71 15.91
N SER A 71 0.12 -8.80 15.49
CA SER A 71 0.69 -8.87 14.15
C SER A 71 1.69 -10.01 14.00
N VAL A 72 1.57 -10.75 12.89
CA VAL A 72 2.52 -11.80 12.52
C VAL A 72 3.35 -11.27 11.34
N PHE A 73 4.67 -11.34 11.47
CA PHE A 73 5.58 -10.87 10.45
C PHE A 73 6.10 -12.04 9.60
N ALA A 74 6.18 -11.81 8.30
CA ALA A 74 6.85 -12.68 7.35
C ALA A 74 7.90 -11.86 6.57
N PRO A 75 9.04 -12.45 6.20
CA PRO A 75 10.01 -11.77 5.34
C PRO A 75 9.38 -11.35 4.01
N MET A 76 9.54 -10.08 3.66
CA MET A 76 9.20 -9.58 2.34
C MET A 76 10.28 -10.01 1.35
N VAL A 77 9.88 -10.61 0.23
CA VAL A 77 10.80 -11.05 -0.83
C VAL A 77 10.67 -10.16 -2.07
N VAL A 78 11.74 -10.06 -2.85
CA VAL A 78 11.77 -9.25 -4.08
C VAL A 78 11.68 -10.16 -5.30
N ASN A 79 10.73 -9.86 -6.19
CA ASN A 79 10.67 -10.51 -7.50
C ASN A 79 11.53 -9.72 -8.51
N PRO A 80 12.63 -10.30 -9.04
CA PRO A 80 13.50 -9.58 -9.97
C PRO A 80 12.84 -9.27 -11.32
N LYS A 81 11.75 -9.97 -11.68
CA LYS A 81 10.98 -9.69 -12.91
C LYS A 81 9.96 -8.58 -12.72
N LEU A 82 9.42 -8.41 -11.50
CA LEU A 82 8.35 -7.47 -11.17
C LEU A 82 8.64 -6.84 -9.79
N GLY A 83 9.67 -6.01 -9.71
CA GLY A 83 10.20 -5.49 -8.45
C GLY A 83 9.32 -4.45 -7.73
N THR A 84 8.18 -4.07 -8.31
CA THR A 84 7.29 -3.02 -7.78
C THR A 84 6.22 -3.53 -6.81
N PHE A 85 5.97 -4.84 -6.76
CA PHE A 85 4.98 -5.42 -5.86
C PHE A 85 5.60 -5.96 -4.56
N TYR A 86 4.77 -6.11 -3.54
CA TYR A 86 5.13 -6.73 -2.27
C TYR A 86 4.84 -8.23 -2.30
N TYR A 87 5.87 -9.04 -2.11
CA TYR A 87 5.73 -10.49 -2.09
C TYR A 87 6.06 -11.06 -0.72
N VAL A 88 5.34 -12.12 -0.36
CA VAL A 88 5.64 -13.00 0.77
C VAL A 88 5.83 -14.41 0.23
N GLN A 89 6.73 -15.17 0.83
CA GLN A 89 6.95 -16.56 0.43
C GLN A 89 5.91 -17.47 1.11
N LEU A 90 5.03 -18.05 0.30
CA LEU A 90 4.05 -19.04 0.77
C LEU A 90 4.61 -20.45 0.56
N VAL A 91 4.62 -21.26 1.62
CA VAL A 91 5.12 -22.64 1.58
C VAL A 91 4.02 -23.68 1.35
N GLY A 92 2.76 -23.34 1.64
CA GLY A 92 1.62 -24.23 1.45
C GLY A 92 0.30 -23.56 1.81
N ILE A 93 -0.79 -24.14 1.32
CA ILE A 93 -2.18 -23.84 1.68
C ILE A 93 -2.79 -25.19 2.07
N ASN A 94 -3.58 -25.21 3.14
CA ASN A 94 -4.35 -26.38 3.58
C ASN A 94 -5.80 -26.20 3.16
#